data_AF-A0A3D0QEQ7-F1
#
_entry.id   AF-A0A3D0QEQ7-F1
#
_cell.length_a   1.000
_cell.length_b   1.000
_cell.length_c   1.000
_cell.angle_alpha   90.00
_cell.angle_beta   90.00
_cell.angle_gamma   90.00
#
_symmetry.space_group_name_H-M   'P 1'
#
loop_
_entity.id
_entity.type
_entity.pdbx_description
1 polymer ?
#
loop_
_entity_poly.entity_id
_entity_poly.type
_entity_poly.pdbx_seq_one_letter_code
_entity_poly.pdbx_strand_id
1 'polypeptide(L)'
;GDVLEAEHYAYLRLPSRITHRRRFELRKVPFSLLIIDTLSGSGSHSGESYLHFAPGISPEVTASQKAIARKGNTEYIVSVSTGEISVLETWHSRSYGVREKNRTLKIAFASLLPSEIRIQIEKK
;
A
#
# COMPACT_ATOMS: atom_id res chain seq x y z
N GLY A 1 -17.65 10.95 -4.68
CA GLY A 1 -16.48 10.09 -4.42
C GLY A 1 -16.83 8.70 -4.88
N ASP A 2 -15.83 7.92 -5.26
CA ASP A 2 -16.05 6.56 -5.75
C ASP A 2 -15.58 5.58 -4.66
N VAL A 3 -16.28 4.46 -4.51
CA VAL A 3 -15.94 3.42 -3.52
C VAL A 3 -15.87 2.07 -4.23
N LEU A 4 -14.82 1.31 -3.95
CA LEU A 4 -14.65 -0.07 -4.38
C LEU A 4 -14.25 -0.91 -3.17
N GLU A 5 -14.83 -2.09 -3.01
CA GLU A 5 -14.44 -3.05 -1.98
C GLU A 5 -14.37 -4.46 -2.57
N ALA A 6 -13.33 -5.21 -2.20
CA ALA A 6 -13.14 -6.59 -2.62
C ALA A 6 -12.38 -7.37 -1.55
N GLU A 7 -12.56 -8.68 -1.51
CA GLU A 7 -11.86 -9.58 -0.60
C GLU A 7 -11.32 -10.83 -1.29
N HIS A 8 -10.29 -11.44 -0.70
CA HIS A 8 -9.76 -12.71 -1.17
C HIS A 8 -9.42 -13.66 -0.01
N TYR A 9 -9.46 -14.96 -0.33
CA TYR A 9 -9.40 -16.06 0.62
C TYR A 9 -8.09 -16.87 0.51
N ALA A 10 -7.04 -16.27 -0.06
CA ALA A 10 -5.79 -16.95 -0.42
C ALA A 10 -5.10 -17.67 0.77
N TYR A 11 -5.37 -17.21 2.00
CA TYR A 11 -4.77 -17.74 3.23
C TYR A 11 -5.70 -18.65 4.03
N LEU A 12 -6.91 -18.97 3.54
CA LEU A 12 -7.84 -19.88 4.23
C LEU A 12 -7.34 -21.31 4.37
N ARG A 13 -6.38 -21.70 3.51
CA ARG A 13 -5.69 -22.99 3.59
C ARG A 13 -4.66 -23.09 4.72
N LEU A 14 -4.28 -21.95 5.34
CA LEU A 14 -3.31 -21.90 6.43
C LEU A 14 -4.02 -22.00 7.79
N PRO A 15 -3.33 -22.43 8.86
CA PRO A 15 -3.95 -22.65 10.18
C PRO A 15 -4.74 -21.45 10.73
N SER A 16 -4.23 -20.23 10.55
CA SER A 16 -4.88 -19.00 11.05
C SER A 16 -6.02 -18.48 10.17
N ARG A 17 -6.25 -19.10 9.00
CA ARG A 17 -7.36 -18.84 8.08
C ARG A 17 -7.63 -17.36 7.81
N ILE A 18 -6.59 -16.63 7.40
CA ILE A 18 -6.69 -15.18 7.20
C ILE A 18 -7.52 -14.87 5.95
N THR A 19 -8.42 -13.90 6.08
CA THR A 19 -9.11 -13.25 4.95
C THR A 19 -8.65 -11.80 4.86
N HIS A 20 -8.33 -11.36 3.64
CA HIS A 20 -7.94 -9.97 3.38
C HIS A 20 -9.01 -9.29 2.54
N ARG A 21 -9.58 -8.21 3.09
CA ARG A 21 -10.52 -7.32 2.41
C ARG A 21 -9.88 -5.95 2.22
N ARG A 22 -9.97 -5.40 1.02
CA ARG A 22 -9.46 -4.07 0.68
C ARG A 22 -10.59 -3.19 0.19
N ARG A 23 -10.70 -2.00 0.79
CA ARG A 23 -11.62 -0.95 0.39
C ARG A 23 -10.85 0.28 -0.09
N PHE A 24 -11.26 0.83 -1.22
CA PHE A 24 -10.75 2.08 -1.79
C PHE A 24 -11.83 3.14 -1.71
N GLU A 25 -11.49 4.33 -1.22
CA GLU A 25 -12.33 5.52 -1.31
C GLU A 25 -11.58 6.61 -2.09
N LEU A 26 -12.10 7.01 -3.24
CA LEU A 26 -11.52 8.04 -4.08
C LEU A 26 -12.34 9.33 -3.98
N ARG A 27 -11.68 10.42 -3.55
CA ARG A 27 -12.15 11.80 -3.74
C ARG A 27 -11.37 12.41 -4.90
N LYS A 28 -12.09 12.96 -5.88
CA LYS A 28 -11.49 13.56 -7.09
C LYS A 28 -11.03 15.00 -6.86
N VAL A 29 -11.75 15.74 -6.02
CA VAL A 29 -11.47 17.16 -5.69
C VAL A 29 -11.78 17.42 -4.20
N PRO A 30 -10.79 17.79 -3.37
CA PRO A 30 -9.36 17.61 -3.64
C PRO A 30 -9.04 16.13 -3.89
N PHE A 31 -7.97 15.85 -4.63
CA PHE A 31 -7.58 14.47 -4.90
C PHE A 31 -7.11 13.79 -3.61
N SER A 32 -7.81 12.73 -3.21
CA SER A 32 -7.39 11.86 -2.12
C SER A 32 -7.83 10.42 -2.40
N LEU A 33 -6.95 9.46 -2.16
CA LEU A 33 -7.26 8.04 -2.18
C LEU A 33 -6.99 7.45 -0.79
N LEU A 34 -8.04 6.95 -0.14
CA LEU A 34 -7.93 6.16 1.07
C LEU A 34 -8.02 4.68 0.71
N ILE A 35 -7.04 3.89 1.15
CA ILE A 35 -7.03 2.43 1.05
C ILE A 35 -7.13 1.88 2.46
N ILE A 36 -8.07 0.96 2.68
CA ILE A 36 -8.33 0.32 3.96
C ILE A 36 -8.17 -1.18 3.77
N ASP A 37 -7.16 -1.76 4.39
CA ASP A 37 -6.93 -3.21 4.41
C ASP A 37 -7.43 -3.76 5.74
N THR A 38 -8.48 -4.58 5.70
CA THR A 38 -8.97 -5.34 6.85
C THR A 38 -8.46 -6.78 6.76
N LEU A 39 -7.77 -7.22 7.80
CA LEU A 39 -7.32 -8.60 7.96
C LEU A 39 -8.19 -9.28 9.02
N SER A 40 -8.93 -10.30 8.63
CA SER A 40 -9.74 -11.13 9.53
C SER A 40 -9.09 -12.48 9.76
N GLY A 41 -9.22 -13.03 10.95
CA GLY A 41 -8.56 -14.28 11.37
C GLY A 41 -8.20 -14.20 12.85
N SER A 42 -7.25 -15.02 13.28
CA SER A 42 -6.79 -15.04 14.67
C SER A 42 -5.28 -15.14 14.79
N GLY A 43 -4.75 -14.66 15.92
CA GLY A 43 -3.33 -14.72 16.26
C GLY A 43 -2.55 -13.46 15.89
N SER A 44 -1.28 -13.46 16.25
CA SER A 44 -0.32 -12.39 15.94
C SER A 44 0.37 -12.67 14.63
N HIS A 45 0.40 -11.68 13.73
CA HIS A 45 0.96 -11.81 12.39
C HIS A 45 1.82 -10.60 12.04
N SER A 46 2.83 -10.82 11.20
CA SER A 46 3.48 -9.77 10.43
C SER A 46 2.88 -9.69 9.03
N GLY A 47 2.74 -8.48 8.52
CA GLY A 47 2.18 -8.21 7.21
C GLY A 47 2.98 -7.15 6.46
N GLU A 48 2.89 -7.20 5.14
CA GLU A 48 3.58 -6.29 4.25
C GLU A 48 2.61 -5.84 3.15
N SER A 49 2.44 -4.53 3.01
CA SER A 49 1.69 -3.91 1.91
C SER A 49 2.64 -3.18 0.99
N TYR A 50 2.39 -3.24 -0.32
CA TYR A 50 3.30 -2.73 -1.35
C TYR A 50 2.59 -1.73 -2.25
N LEU A 51 3.19 -0.56 -2.44
CA LEU A 51 2.79 0.44 -3.44
C LEU A 51 3.87 0.54 -4.51
N HIS A 52 3.61 -0.11 -5.65
CA HIS A 52 4.48 -0.05 -6.81
C HIS A 52 4.22 1.24 -7.60
N PHE A 53 5.28 1.95 -7.94
CA PHE A 53 5.16 3.17 -8.74
C PHE A 53 5.42 2.90 -10.22
N ALA A 54 4.92 3.78 -11.08
CA ALA A 54 5.37 3.83 -12.46
C ALA A 54 6.86 4.27 -12.52
N PRO A 55 7.63 3.81 -13.52
CA PRO A 55 9.00 4.28 -13.75
C PRO A 55 9.10 5.80 -13.75
N GLY A 56 10.19 6.32 -13.18
CA GLY A 56 10.43 7.77 -13.07
C GLY A 56 9.76 8.45 -11.87
N ILE A 57 9.00 7.72 -11.04
CA ILE A 57 8.52 8.21 -9.75
C ILE A 57 9.52 7.81 -8.66
N SER A 58 10.03 8.79 -7.95
CA SER A 58 10.97 8.60 -6.84
C SER A 58 10.26 8.83 -5.52
N PRO A 59 9.92 7.76 -4.77
CA PRO A 59 9.43 7.90 -3.41
C PRO A 59 10.58 8.21 -2.45
N GLU A 60 10.28 9.00 -1.41
CA GLU A 60 11.17 9.39 -0.33
C GLU A 60 10.42 9.25 1.00
N VAL A 61 11.00 8.53 1.96
CA VAL A 61 10.42 8.40 3.30
C VAL A 61 10.82 9.63 4.12
N THR A 62 9.82 10.35 4.64
CA THR A 62 10.03 11.57 5.44
C THR A 62 9.82 11.34 6.94
N ALA A 63 9.10 10.27 7.30
CA ALA A 63 8.95 9.76 8.65
C ALA A 63 8.59 8.27 8.59
N SER A 64 8.65 7.54 9.72
CA SER A 64 8.32 6.10 9.77
C SER A 64 6.97 5.76 9.13
N GLN A 65 5.98 6.66 9.21
CA GLN A 65 4.63 6.47 8.67
C GLN A 65 4.28 7.42 7.52
N LYS A 66 5.27 8.11 6.95
CA LYS A 66 5.03 9.13 5.93
C LYS A 66 6.08 9.09 4.83
N ALA A 67 5.62 9.14 3.59
CA ALA A 67 6.47 9.26 2.42
C ALA A 67 5.91 10.29 1.45
N ILE A 68 6.78 10.76 0.55
CA ILE A 68 6.46 11.67 -0.53
C ILE A 68 6.83 10.98 -1.84
N ALA A 69 5.92 10.95 -2.79
CA ALA A 69 6.17 10.49 -4.16
C ALA A 69 5.99 11.65 -5.14
N ARG A 70 6.95 11.83 -6.05
CA ARG A 70 6.96 12.96 -7.00
C ARG A 70 6.83 12.49 -8.44
N LYS A 71 5.98 13.17 -9.21
CA LYS A 71 5.84 12.99 -10.67
C LYS A 71 5.83 14.37 -11.34
N GLY A 72 6.95 14.76 -11.93
CA GLY A 72 7.15 16.13 -12.43
C GLY A 72 6.98 17.13 -11.29
N ASN A 73 6.13 18.15 -11.50
CA ASN A 73 5.83 19.17 -10.50
C ASN A 73 4.70 18.78 -9.52
N THR A 74 4.20 17.55 -9.59
CA THR A 74 3.15 17.07 -8.67
C THR A 74 3.75 16.24 -7.54
N GLU A 75 3.37 16.59 -6.32
CA GLU A 75 3.76 15.89 -5.09
C GLU A 75 2.55 15.13 -4.52
N TYR A 76 2.76 13.86 -4.15
CA TYR A 76 1.78 13.04 -3.45
C TYR A 76 2.33 12.66 -2.08
N ILE A 77 1.52 12.89 -1.04
CA ILE A 77 1.82 12.48 0.32
C ILE A 77 1.19 11.11 0.54
N VAL A 78 1.99 10.14 0.99
CA VAL A 78 1.53 8.83 1.43
C VAL A 78 1.67 8.77 2.95
N SER A 79 0.60 8.51 3.66
CA SER A 79 0.59 8.33 5.13
C SER A 79 -0.05 7.00 5.50
N VAL A 80 0.46 6.33 6.54
CA VAL A 80 -0.13 5.08 7.04
C VAL A 80 -0.53 5.16 8.50
N SER A 81 -1.61 4.48 8.88
CA SER A 81 -2.09 4.49 10.28
C SER A 81 -1.23 3.64 11.22
N THR A 82 -0.55 2.63 10.70
CA THR A 82 0.31 1.72 11.45
C THR A 82 1.39 1.13 10.55
N GLY A 83 2.44 0.58 11.15
CA GLY A 83 3.60 0.03 10.46
C GLY A 83 4.65 1.07 10.10
N GLU A 84 5.68 0.60 9.40
CA GLU A 84 6.82 1.39 8.97
C GLU A 84 6.95 1.35 7.45
N ILE A 85 7.15 2.52 6.85
CA ILE A 85 7.35 2.71 5.43
C ILE A 85 8.85 2.64 5.12
N SER A 86 9.21 1.86 4.10
CA SER A 86 10.56 1.79 3.53
C SER A 86 10.50 1.84 2.00
N VAL A 87 11.59 2.28 1.37
CA VAL A 87 11.76 2.21 -0.09
C VAL A 87 12.50 0.93 -0.43
N LEU A 88 11.94 0.14 -1.34
CA LEU A 88 12.61 -1.02 -1.92
C LEU A 88 13.01 -0.77 -3.38
N GLU A 89 14.22 -1.20 -3.73
CA GLU A 89 14.60 -1.39 -5.13
C GLU A 89 13.86 -2.61 -5.68
N THR A 90 13.12 -2.38 -6.75
CA THR A 90 12.26 -3.36 -7.39
C THR A 90 12.44 -3.26 -8.91
N TRP A 91 11.61 -3.95 -9.65
CA TRP A 91 11.71 -3.99 -11.09
C TRP A 91 10.35 -3.79 -11.73
N HIS A 92 10.35 -3.10 -12.86
CA HIS A 92 9.19 -2.91 -13.71
C HIS A 92 9.44 -3.63 -15.04
N SER A 93 8.46 -4.41 -15.52
CA SER A 93 8.57 -5.21 -16.74
C SER A 93 7.41 -4.89 -17.67
N ARG A 94 7.62 -3.97 -18.61
CA ARG A 94 6.56 -3.47 -19.50
C ARG A 94 6.19 -4.42 -20.65
N SER A 95 7.10 -5.32 -21.02
CA SER A 95 6.94 -6.29 -22.10
C SER A 95 7.89 -7.46 -21.86
N TYR A 96 7.62 -8.60 -22.52
CA TYR A 96 8.49 -9.76 -22.42
C TYR A 96 9.95 -9.39 -22.77
N GLY A 97 10.89 -9.84 -21.95
CA GLY A 97 12.32 -9.54 -22.12
C GLY A 97 12.77 -8.12 -21.76
N VAL A 98 11.86 -7.21 -21.37
CA VAL A 98 12.20 -5.83 -20.99
C VAL A 98 11.98 -5.61 -19.51
N ARG A 99 13.04 -5.26 -18.78
CA ARG A 99 12.99 -4.99 -17.34
C ARG A 99 13.83 -3.76 -17.01
N GLU A 100 13.30 -2.87 -16.18
CA GLU A 100 14.00 -1.68 -15.70
C GLU A 100 13.92 -1.56 -14.18
N LYS A 101 14.92 -0.91 -13.58
CA LYS A 101 14.93 -0.67 -12.13
C LYS A 101 13.77 0.26 -11.77
N ASN A 102 13.13 -0.05 -10.65
CA ASN A 102 12.00 0.70 -10.15
C ASN A 102 12.05 0.80 -8.62
N ARG A 103 11.17 1.62 -8.03
CA ARG A 103 11.04 1.75 -6.59
C ARG A 103 9.61 1.45 -6.16
N THR A 104 9.50 0.85 -4.98
CA THR A 104 8.24 0.47 -4.34
C THR A 104 8.27 0.94 -2.90
N LEU A 105 7.17 1.50 -2.41
CA LEU A 105 7.01 1.69 -0.97
C LEU A 105 6.51 0.38 -0.37
N LYS A 106 7.24 -0.14 0.61
CA LYS A 106 6.83 -1.26 1.46
C LYS A 106 6.39 -0.73 2.80
N ILE A 107 5.21 -1.15 3.25
CA ILE A 107 4.67 -0.87 4.57
C ILE A 107 4.69 -2.18 5.35
N ALA A 108 5.58 -2.28 6.33
CA ALA A 108 5.71 -3.46 7.19
C ALA A 108 4.99 -3.20 8.52
N PHE A 109 4.17 -4.13 8.97
CA PHE A 109 3.43 -4.02 10.23
C PHE A 109 3.35 -5.37 10.95
N ALA A 110 3.13 -5.31 12.27
CA ALA A 110 2.80 -6.45 13.09
C ALA A 110 1.49 -6.17 13.84
N SER A 111 0.57 -7.13 13.88
CA SER A 111 -0.71 -6.93 14.55
C SER A 111 -1.32 -8.24 15.04
N LEU A 112 -2.13 -8.13 16.10
CA LEU A 112 -3.13 -9.13 16.45
C LEU A 112 -4.32 -9.01 15.49
N LEU A 113 -4.90 -10.14 15.05
CA LEU A 113 -6.08 -10.15 14.20
C LEU A 113 -7.38 -10.35 15.02
N PRO A 114 -8.50 -9.74 14.60
CA PRO A 114 -8.66 -8.92 13.38
C PRO A 114 -8.03 -7.53 13.50
N SER A 115 -7.60 -6.96 12.38
CA SER A 115 -7.01 -5.63 12.34
C SER A 115 -7.29 -4.87 11.06
N GLU A 116 -6.99 -3.57 11.11
CA GLU A 116 -7.16 -2.65 10.00
C GLU A 116 -5.89 -1.81 9.81
N ILE A 117 -5.48 -1.65 8.55
CA ILE A 117 -4.39 -0.79 8.12
C ILE A 117 -4.95 0.21 7.12
N ARG A 118 -4.70 1.51 7.36
CA ARG A 118 -5.12 2.59 6.46
C ARG A 118 -3.91 3.19 5.77
N ILE A 119 -4.02 3.38 4.47
CA ILE A 119 -3.04 4.07 3.63
C ILE A 119 -3.75 5.23 2.96
N GLN A 120 -3.33 6.44 3.28
CA GLN A 120 -3.86 7.68 2.73
C GLN A 120 -2.89 8.22 1.69
N ILE A 121 -3.39 8.54 0.49
CA ILE A 121 -2.63 9.17 -0.58
C ILE A 121 -3.32 10.49 -0.95
N GLU A 122 -2.61 11.60 -0.79
CA GLU A 122 -3.13 12.94 -1.04
C GLU A 122 -2.26 13.67 -2.04
N LYS A 123 -2.88 14.39 -2.97
CA LYS A 123 -2.16 15.32 -3.85
C LYS A 123 -1.95 16.63 -3.09
N LYS A 124 -0.72 17.13 -3.08
CA LYS A 124 -0.37 18.44 -2.55
C LYS A 124 -0.50 19.53 -3.62
#